data_AF-A0A8K1LQF1-F1
#
_entry.id   AF-A0A8K1LQF1-F1
#
_cell.length_a   1.000
_cell.length_b   1.000
_cell.length_c   1.000
_cell.angle_alpha   90.00
_cell.angle_beta   90.00
_cell.angle_gamma   90.00
#
_symmetry.space_group_name_H-M   'P 1'
#
loop_
_entity.id
_entity.type
_entity.pdbx_description
1 polymer ?
#
loop_
_entity_poly.entity_id
_entity_poly.type
_entity_poly.pdbx_seq_one_letter_code
_entity_poly.pdbx_strand_id
1 'polypeptide(L)'
;MPAGPAWCRPALLLLLCSVPPRAAEIACRNERGETVDWFALYKLPKHAKGEIHMLGLEYLYMDALAPQWQLGKYLINMTQGALGQTLQQLYETYESKRNTTAYAIYNDEIPEPGSKESKHGHTKGFLLLDKSQGFWVIHSVPLFPPKEGYGYPSTGESFGQTAICITFKYDQFTEIDQQMLSYNPGIYSCSIPDIFQADLPNLQKLCTKSRLPSVPLRHLSKLQSARGETFLHFAKSYLFIDDIYVAWMAQELKTDLLAESWQRSGEKLYSNCSLDYHVYNIDKIGMPVNSTFRSINDHSKWAVSKEYKDQWTCIGDLNRAAEQAWRSGGFICSQNEQIYQAFRHLITHYESCTSAPREL
;
A
#
# COMPACT_ATOMS: atom_id res chain seq x y z
N MET A 1 74.58 45.63 -0.10
CA MET A 1 73.29 45.78 -0.83
C MET A 1 73.06 44.50 -1.63
N PRO A 2 71.84 43.97 -1.73
CA PRO A 2 71.07 43.23 -0.71
C PRO A 2 70.96 41.73 -1.04
N ALA A 3 70.64 40.93 -0.02
CA ALA A 3 70.28 39.52 -0.14
C ALA A 3 68.83 39.38 -0.65
N GLY A 4 68.59 38.54 -1.66
CA GLY A 4 67.26 38.22 -2.17
C GLY A 4 66.61 37.08 -1.36
N PRO A 5 65.30 37.14 -1.06
CA PRO A 5 64.64 36.10 -0.28
C PRO A 5 64.17 34.95 -1.20
N ALA A 6 64.47 33.71 -0.80
CA ALA A 6 63.90 32.51 -1.41
C ALA A 6 62.47 32.30 -0.90
N TRP A 7 61.51 32.28 -1.83
CA TRP A 7 60.09 32.03 -1.54
C TRP A 7 59.81 30.52 -1.56
N CYS A 8 59.65 29.90 -0.40
CA CYS A 8 59.01 28.58 -0.29
C CYS A 8 57.48 28.77 -0.26
N ARG A 9 56.79 28.34 -1.32
CA ARG A 9 55.32 28.19 -1.30
C ARG A 9 54.96 26.85 -0.65
N PRO A 10 54.09 26.81 0.37
CA PRO A 10 53.60 25.54 0.88
C PRO A 10 52.59 24.96 -0.11
N ALA A 11 52.86 23.75 -0.60
CA ALA A 11 51.90 22.99 -1.38
C ALA A 11 50.82 22.45 -0.42
N LEU A 12 49.61 23.01 -0.51
CA LEU A 12 48.45 22.53 0.22
C LEU A 12 47.98 21.21 -0.42
N LEU A 13 48.34 20.07 0.19
CA LEU A 13 47.82 18.76 -0.21
C LEU A 13 46.36 18.66 0.23
N LEU A 14 45.42 18.90 -0.70
CA LEU A 14 44.01 18.59 -0.51
C LEU A 14 43.83 17.08 -0.54
N LEU A 15 43.83 16.44 0.64
CA LEU A 15 43.32 15.08 0.80
C LEU A 15 41.81 15.08 0.51
N LEU A 16 41.46 14.78 -0.73
CA LEU A 16 40.11 14.37 -1.10
C LEU A 16 39.83 13.02 -0.44
N CYS A 17 39.25 13.05 0.76
CA CYS A 17 38.60 11.87 1.34
C CYS A 17 37.44 11.48 0.42
N SER A 18 37.69 10.55 -0.50
CA SER A 18 36.65 9.86 -1.24
C SER A 18 35.85 9.02 -0.25
N VAL A 19 34.76 9.60 0.27
CA VAL A 19 33.75 8.84 0.98
C VAL A 19 33.26 7.79 -0.01
N PRO A 20 33.37 6.48 0.30
CA PRO A 20 32.84 5.45 -0.58
C PRO A 20 31.35 5.75 -0.81
N PRO A 21 30.83 5.60 -2.04
CA PRO A 21 29.42 5.83 -2.30
C PRO A 21 28.62 4.93 -1.36
N ARG A 22 27.93 5.55 -0.41
CA ARG A 22 26.99 4.85 0.48
C ARG A 22 25.98 4.16 -0.44
N ALA A 23 25.80 2.86 -0.27
CA ALA A 23 24.76 2.15 -1.00
C ALA A 23 23.45 2.91 -0.84
N ALA A 24 22.74 3.13 -1.96
CA ALA A 24 21.49 3.87 -1.94
C ALA A 24 20.51 3.18 -0.99
N GLU A 25 19.97 3.95 -0.05
CA GLU A 25 19.05 3.46 0.98
C GLU A 25 17.74 2.98 0.34
N ILE A 26 17.32 1.74 0.64
CA ILE A 26 16.04 1.19 0.17
C ILE A 26 14.91 1.84 0.99
N ALA A 27 14.03 2.60 0.33
CA ALA A 27 12.90 3.28 0.97
C ALA A 27 11.81 3.59 -0.06
N CYS A 28 10.62 3.98 0.41
CA CYS A 28 9.62 4.63 -0.42
C CYS A 28 10.21 5.90 -1.05
N ARG A 29 9.92 6.12 -2.35
CA ARG A 29 10.38 7.29 -3.11
C ARG A 29 9.21 8.18 -3.47
N ASN A 30 9.34 9.48 -3.24
CA ASN A 30 8.33 10.43 -3.67
C ASN A 30 8.46 10.79 -5.16
N GLU A 31 7.59 11.68 -5.65
CA GLU A 31 7.60 12.16 -7.04
C GLU A 31 8.87 12.97 -7.42
N ARG A 32 9.72 13.30 -6.45
CA ARG A 32 11.05 13.92 -6.68
C ARG A 32 12.20 12.90 -6.62
N GLY A 33 11.92 11.63 -6.34
CA GLY A 33 12.93 10.58 -6.13
C GLY A 33 13.60 10.63 -4.76
N GLU A 34 13.12 11.48 -3.85
CA GLU A 34 13.63 11.58 -2.48
C GLU A 34 13.05 10.44 -1.64
N THR A 35 13.78 10.02 -0.60
CA THR A 35 13.28 9.04 0.36
C THR A 35 12.21 9.66 1.24
N VAL A 36 11.12 8.92 1.47
CA VAL A 36 10.04 9.31 2.38
C VAL A 36 9.66 8.15 3.30
N ASP A 37 9.15 8.48 4.48
CA ASP A 37 8.74 7.46 5.45
C ASP A 37 7.52 6.69 4.98
N TRP A 38 6.57 7.39 4.35
CA TRP A 38 5.42 6.82 3.69
C TRP A 38 4.92 7.75 2.59
N PHE A 39 4.16 7.18 1.66
CA PHE A 39 3.28 7.93 0.76
C PHE A 39 1.97 7.20 0.54
N ALA A 40 0.93 7.95 0.19
CA ALA A 40 -0.34 7.42 -0.26
C ALA A 40 -0.69 7.99 -1.64
N LEU A 41 -1.34 7.16 -2.46
CA LEU A 41 -1.77 7.49 -3.79
C LEU A 41 -3.24 7.08 -3.97
N TYR A 42 -4.01 7.93 -4.64
CA TYR A 42 -5.38 7.64 -5.05
C TYR A 42 -5.56 7.94 -6.53
N LYS A 43 -5.49 6.91 -7.38
CA LYS A 43 -5.75 7.03 -8.82
C LYS A 43 -7.23 7.21 -9.09
N LEU A 44 -7.54 8.15 -9.97
CA LEU A 44 -8.89 8.59 -10.27
C LEU A 44 -9.52 7.75 -11.40
N PRO A 45 -10.81 7.43 -11.33
CA PRO A 45 -11.48 6.70 -12.40
C PRO A 45 -11.65 7.54 -13.67
N LYS A 46 -11.62 6.88 -14.83
CA LYS A 46 -11.77 7.50 -16.15
C LYS A 46 -13.08 8.29 -16.33
N HIS A 47 -14.15 7.87 -15.63
CA HIS A 47 -15.49 8.43 -15.77
C HIS A 47 -15.95 9.22 -14.53
N ALA A 48 -15.03 9.90 -13.84
CA ALA A 48 -15.40 10.86 -12.81
C ALA A 48 -16.24 12.01 -13.42
N LYS A 49 -17.32 12.41 -12.75
CA LYS A 49 -18.13 13.57 -13.14
C LYS A 49 -17.46 14.84 -12.63
N GLY A 50 -17.11 15.76 -13.51
CA GLY A 50 -16.50 17.03 -13.16
C GLY A 50 -16.17 17.85 -14.41
N GLU A 51 -15.51 18.98 -14.20
CA GLU A 51 -15.14 19.92 -15.28
C GLU A 51 -14.00 19.39 -16.15
N ILE A 52 -13.19 18.46 -15.62
CA ILE A 52 -11.99 17.94 -16.27
C ILE A 52 -12.27 16.54 -16.81
N HIS A 53 -12.04 16.35 -18.10
CA HIS A 53 -12.06 15.02 -18.72
C HIS A 53 -10.80 14.24 -18.32
N MET A 54 -10.97 13.19 -17.52
CA MET A 54 -9.86 12.38 -17.01
C MET A 54 -9.54 11.21 -17.94
N LEU A 55 -8.27 10.87 -18.06
CA LEU A 55 -7.80 9.68 -18.78
C LEU A 55 -7.97 8.41 -17.95
N GLY A 56 -8.13 8.55 -16.62
CA GLY A 56 -8.09 7.42 -15.70
C GLY A 56 -6.66 7.04 -15.28
N LEU A 57 -5.71 7.95 -15.53
CA LEU A 57 -4.29 7.80 -15.21
C LEU A 57 -3.81 8.85 -14.20
N GLU A 58 -4.62 9.89 -13.98
CA GLU A 58 -4.42 10.92 -12.97
C GLU A 58 -4.59 10.31 -11.57
N TYR A 59 -3.82 10.81 -10.62
CA TYR A 59 -3.92 10.40 -9.23
C TYR A 59 -3.74 11.59 -8.28
N LEU A 60 -4.36 11.50 -7.11
CA LEU A 60 -3.95 12.29 -5.96
C LEU A 60 -2.75 11.64 -5.29
N TYR A 61 -1.86 12.46 -4.77
CA TYR A 61 -0.65 12.06 -4.09
C TYR A 61 -0.51 12.83 -2.78
N MET A 62 0.04 12.17 -1.77
CA MET A 62 0.56 12.80 -0.55
C MET A 62 1.68 11.94 0.03
N ASP A 63 2.59 12.57 0.78
CA ASP A 63 3.67 11.86 1.47
C ASP A 63 3.99 12.50 2.81
N ALA A 64 4.92 11.89 3.55
CA ALA A 64 5.33 12.38 4.87
C ALA A 64 5.94 13.81 4.86
N LEU A 65 6.36 14.35 3.71
CA LEU A 65 6.92 15.69 3.55
C LEU A 65 5.88 16.70 3.01
N ALA A 66 4.88 16.22 2.27
CA ALA A 66 3.75 16.97 1.74
C ALA A 66 2.44 16.24 2.08
N PRO A 67 1.98 16.32 3.34
CA PRO A 67 0.93 15.46 3.88
C PRO A 67 -0.48 16.03 3.59
N GLN A 68 -0.72 16.40 2.34
CA GLN A 68 -2.02 16.86 1.85
C GLN A 68 -2.23 16.35 0.44
N TRP A 69 -3.48 16.03 0.09
CA TRP A 69 -3.79 15.63 -1.28
C TRP A 69 -3.46 16.73 -2.27
N GLN A 70 -2.54 16.42 -3.17
CA GLN A 70 -2.24 17.20 -4.36
C GLN A 70 -2.43 16.34 -5.61
N LEU A 71 -2.72 16.97 -6.74
CA LEU A 71 -2.69 16.25 -8.00
C LEU A 71 -1.25 15.82 -8.28
N GLY A 72 -1.06 14.55 -8.64
CA GLY A 72 0.24 14.00 -9.00
C GLY A 72 0.88 14.80 -10.15
N LYS A 73 2.19 14.99 -10.06
CA LYS A 73 2.95 15.67 -11.12
C LYS A 73 3.03 14.84 -12.41
N TYR A 74 2.90 13.52 -12.27
CA TYR A 74 2.98 12.54 -13.35
C TYR A 74 1.68 11.76 -13.48
N LEU A 75 1.55 11.02 -14.58
CA LEU A 75 0.50 10.01 -14.73
C LEU A 75 0.96 8.69 -14.12
N ILE A 76 0.02 7.88 -13.62
CA ILE A 76 0.36 6.63 -12.93
C ILE A 76 1.09 5.62 -13.82
N ASN A 77 1.01 5.74 -15.15
CA ASN A 77 1.75 4.90 -16.08
C ASN A 77 3.19 5.37 -16.37
N MET A 78 3.64 6.45 -15.75
CA MET A 78 4.98 7.02 -15.93
C MET A 78 5.95 6.55 -14.83
N THR A 79 7.18 6.23 -15.20
CA THR A 79 8.24 5.79 -14.28
C THR A 79 8.68 6.87 -13.30
N GLN A 80 8.46 8.14 -13.64
CA GLN A 80 8.87 9.29 -12.84
C GLN A 80 8.00 9.50 -11.58
N GLY A 81 6.79 8.95 -11.56
CA GLY A 81 5.89 9.02 -10.39
C GLY A 81 6.37 8.17 -9.21
N ALA A 82 5.81 8.40 -8.03
CA ALA A 82 6.26 7.77 -6.78
C ALA A 82 6.27 6.22 -6.82
N LEU A 83 5.25 5.60 -7.42
CA LEU A 83 5.21 4.15 -7.62
C LEU A 83 6.32 3.67 -8.56
N GLY A 84 6.57 4.39 -9.67
CA GLY A 84 7.63 4.08 -10.61
C GLY A 84 9.02 4.19 -9.98
N GLN A 85 9.30 5.29 -9.29
CA GLN A 85 10.55 5.52 -8.57
C GLN A 85 10.78 4.47 -7.47
N THR A 86 9.74 4.11 -6.73
CA THR A 86 9.84 3.11 -5.65
C THR A 86 10.13 1.73 -6.21
N LEU A 87 9.38 1.32 -7.24
CA LEU A 87 9.49 -0.01 -7.84
C LEU A 87 10.77 -0.20 -8.66
N GLN A 88 11.32 0.89 -9.22
CA GLN A 88 12.60 0.88 -9.93
C GLN A 88 13.74 0.28 -9.09
N GLN A 89 13.77 0.56 -7.77
CA GLN A 89 14.76 -0.03 -6.85
C GLN A 89 14.68 -1.57 -6.80
N LEU A 90 13.47 -2.13 -6.94
CA LEU A 90 13.24 -3.58 -6.95
C LEU A 90 13.76 -4.19 -8.27
N TYR A 91 13.47 -3.55 -9.41
CA TYR A 91 13.97 -4.03 -10.70
C TYR A 91 15.49 -3.94 -10.84
N GLU A 92 16.12 -2.89 -10.32
CA GLU A 92 17.59 -2.81 -10.27
C GLU A 92 18.21 -3.90 -9.41
N THR A 93 17.52 -4.26 -8.32
CA THR A 93 17.92 -5.36 -7.44
C THR A 93 17.83 -6.70 -8.16
N TYR A 94 16.73 -6.95 -8.88
CA TYR A 94 16.51 -8.15 -9.70
C TYR A 94 17.65 -8.35 -10.71
N GLU A 95 17.99 -7.33 -11.49
CA GLU A 95 19.07 -7.38 -12.49
C GLU A 95 20.43 -7.63 -11.85
N SER A 96 20.68 -7.05 -10.68
CA SER A 96 21.96 -7.16 -9.99
C SER A 96 22.22 -8.53 -9.35
N LYS A 97 21.18 -9.38 -9.20
CA LYS A 97 21.24 -10.69 -8.52
C LYS A 97 21.97 -10.65 -7.17
N ARG A 98 21.81 -9.56 -6.43
CA ARG A 98 22.44 -9.37 -5.13
C ARG A 98 21.80 -10.28 -4.08
N ASN A 99 22.61 -11.11 -3.43
CA ASN A 99 22.17 -11.94 -2.30
C ASN A 99 22.04 -11.16 -0.98
N THR A 100 22.23 -9.84 -1.00
CA THR A 100 22.17 -8.94 0.16
C THR A 100 20.79 -8.32 0.38
N THR A 101 19.84 -8.60 -0.50
CA THR A 101 18.50 -8.02 -0.53
C THR A 101 17.45 -9.12 -0.69
N ALA A 102 16.26 -8.90 -0.16
CA ALA A 102 15.09 -9.76 -0.35
C ALA A 102 13.96 -8.96 -1.00
N TYR A 103 13.18 -9.61 -1.86
CA TYR A 103 11.98 -8.99 -2.44
C TYR A 103 10.88 -10.04 -2.67
N ALA A 104 9.64 -9.56 -2.70
CA ALA A 104 8.48 -10.33 -3.13
C ALA A 104 7.48 -9.41 -3.83
N ILE A 105 6.87 -9.92 -4.90
CA ILE A 105 5.79 -9.29 -5.64
C ILE A 105 4.59 -10.25 -5.62
N TYR A 106 3.44 -9.76 -5.20
CA TYR A 106 2.24 -10.57 -5.05
C TYR A 106 0.99 -9.88 -5.56
N ASN A 107 0.10 -10.67 -6.15
CA ASN A 107 -1.20 -10.24 -6.67
C ASN A 107 -2.05 -11.50 -6.88
N ASP A 108 -3.33 -11.49 -6.53
CA ASP A 108 -4.23 -12.62 -6.84
C ASP A 108 -4.68 -12.65 -8.31
N GLU A 109 -4.45 -11.56 -9.04
CA GLU A 109 -4.60 -11.45 -10.49
C GLU A 109 -3.25 -11.02 -11.06
N ILE A 110 -2.41 -11.98 -11.43
CA ILE A 110 -1.03 -11.71 -11.87
C ILE A 110 -1.01 -11.33 -13.36
N PRO A 111 -0.02 -10.53 -13.82
CA PRO A 111 0.09 -10.10 -15.22
C PRO A 111 0.60 -11.20 -16.17
N GLU A 112 0.06 -12.42 -16.06
CA GLU A 112 0.34 -13.54 -16.96
C GLU A 112 -0.97 -14.14 -17.50
N PRO A 113 -1.05 -14.55 -18.78
CA PRO A 113 -2.27 -15.14 -19.34
C PRO A 113 -2.74 -16.38 -18.56
N GLY A 114 -4.03 -16.43 -18.21
CA GLY A 114 -4.68 -17.63 -17.63
C GLY A 114 -4.49 -17.84 -16.12
N SER A 115 -3.87 -16.90 -15.42
CA SER A 115 -3.46 -17.04 -14.02
C SER A 115 -4.43 -16.34 -13.04
N LYS A 116 -5.60 -16.96 -12.84
CA LYS A 116 -6.47 -16.59 -11.70
C LYS A 116 -6.15 -17.50 -10.52
N GLU A 117 -5.41 -16.98 -9.55
CA GLU A 117 -5.01 -17.73 -8.37
C GLU A 117 -6.10 -17.67 -7.28
N SER A 118 -7.21 -18.38 -7.51
CA SER A 118 -8.36 -18.39 -6.57
C SER A 118 -8.07 -18.99 -5.19
N LYS A 119 -6.93 -19.69 -5.04
CA LYS A 119 -6.50 -20.32 -3.77
C LYS A 119 -5.74 -19.37 -2.84
N HIS A 120 -5.39 -18.18 -3.30
CA HIS A 120 -4.61 -17.19 -2.56
C HIS A 120 -5.47 -16.02 -2.08
N GLY A 121 -4.99 -15.30 -1.07
CA GLY A 121 -5.70 -14.13 -0.51
C GLY A 121 -5.97 -13.07 -1.56
N HIS A 122 -7.08 -12.33 -1.43
CA HIS A 122 -7.31 -11.12 -2.22
C HIS A 122 -6.32 -10.10 -1.70
N THR A 123 -5.13 -10.05 -2.26
CA THR A 123 -4.02 -9.26 -1.74
C THR A 123 -3.14 -8.86 -2.91
N LYS A 124 -2.66 -7.61 -2.90
CA LYS A 124 -1.76 -7.13 -3.94
C LYS A 124 -0.75 -6.16 -3.38
N GLY A 125 0.49 -6.30 -3.80
CA GLY A 125 1.57 -5.50 -3.25
C GLY A 125 2.94 -6.03 -3.60
N PHE A 126 3.94 -5.35 -3.06
CA PHE A 126 5.33 -5.73 -3.23
C PHE A 126 6.18 -5.15 -2.12
N LEU A 127 7.31 -5.82 -1.86
CA LEU A 127 8.27 -5.40 -0.85
C LEU A 127 9.70 -5.60 -1.36
N LEU A 128 10.60 -4.75 -0.87
CA LEU A 128 12.03 -4.84 -1.09
C LEU A 128 12.73 -4.41 0.20
N LEU A 129 13.75 -5.16 0.61
CA LEU A 129 14.51 -4.88 1.82
C LEU A 129 15.96 -5.36 1.73
N ASP A 130 16.81 -4.77 2.55
CA ASP A 130 18.10 -5.32 2.97
C ASP A 130 18.11 -5.55 4.50
N LYS A 131 19.27 -5.87 5.07
CA LYS A 131 19.45 -6.09 6.52
C LYS A 131 19.41 -4.80 7.36
N SER A 132 19.23 -3.63 6.74
CA SER A 132 19.08 -2.35 7.42
C SER A 132 17.63 -1.87 7.40
N GLN A 133 16.97 -1.90 6.25
CA GLN A 133 15.60 -1.43 6.06
C GLN A 133 15.01 -1.88 4.73
N GLY A 134 13.74 -1.53 4.51
CA GLY A 134 13.05 -1.77 3.26
C GLY A 134 11.77 -0.95 3.15
N PHE A 135 10.99 -1.25 2.13
CA PHE A 135 9.63 -0.73 2.00
C PHE A 135 8.64 -1.87 1.75
N TRP A 136 7.38 -1.61 2.08
CA TRP A 136 6.25 -2.45 1.74
C TRP A 136 5.15 -1.59 1.12
N VAL A 137 4.68 -2.00 -0.06
CA VAL A 137 3.57 -1.39 -0.79
C VAL A 137 2.36 -2.31 -0.79
N ILE A 138 1.21 -1.77 -0.38
CA ILE A 138 -0.11 -2.40 -0.48
C ILE A 138 -0.92 -1.60 -1.50
N HIS A 139 -1.56 -2.26 -2.45
CA HIS A 139 -2.36 -1.60 -3.48
C HIS A 139 -3.57 -2.42 -3.92
N SER A 140 -4.49 -1.80 -4.66
CA SER A 140 -5.70 -2.48 -5.15
C SER A 140 -5.67 -2.89 -6.64
N VAL A 141 -4.57 -2.60 -7.35
CA VAL A 141 -4.45 -2.69 -8.84
C VAL A 141 -4.23 -4.14 -9.33
N PRO A 142 -5.20 -4.78 -10.03
CA PRO A 142 -5.00 -6.08 -10.65
C PRO A 142 -3.93 -6.04 -11.76
N LEU A 143 -3.24 -7.16 -12.00
CA LEU A 143 -2.22 -7.29 -13.05
C LEU A 143 -1.03 -6.32 -12.88
N PHE A 144 -0.76 -5.90 -11.65
CA PHE A 144 0.32 -4.96 -11.33
C PHE A 144 1.14 -5.46 -10.12
N PRO A 145 2.45 -5.19 -10.08
CA PRO A 145 3.27 -4.72 -11.21
C PRO A 145 3.72 -5.84 -12.17
N PRO A 146 4.25 -5.53 -13.36
CA PRO A 146 4.97 -6.51 -14.17
C PRO A 146 6.20 -7.07 -13.44
N LYS A 147 6.65 -8.27 -13.82
CA LYS A 147 7.86 -8.90 -13.25
C LYS A 147 9.13 -8.11 -13.56
N GLU A 148 9.17 -7.45 -14.70
CA GLU A 148 10.30 -6.69 -15.22
C GLU A 148 9.79 -5.36 -15.80
N GLY A 149 10.40 -4.25 -15.38
CA GLY A 149 10.08 -2.92 -15.88
C GLY A 149 8.73 -2.38 -15.39
N TYR A 150 8.66 -1.06 -15.26
CA TYR A 150 7.43 -0.39 -14.85
C TYR A 150 6.41 -0.40 -15.98
N GLY A 151 5.20 -0.85 -15.68
CA GLY A 151 4.06 -0.77 -16.59
C GLY A 151 2.77 -0.77 -15.81
N TYR A 152 1.93 0.23 -16.04
CA TYR A 152 0.60 0.28 -15.45
C TYR A 152 -0.42 -0.40 -16.39
N PRO A 153 -1.24 -1.33 -15.90
CA PRO A 153 -2.14 -2.10 -16.76
C PRO A 153 -3.28 -1.21 -17.28
N SER A 154 -3.61 -1.34 -18.57
CA SER A 154 -4.71 -0.60 -19.19
C SER A 154 -6.07 -0.90 -18.56
N THR A 155 -6.25 -2.12 -18.02
CA THR A 155 -7.44 -2.49 -17.24
C THR A 155 -7.58 -1.70 -15.94
N GLY A 156 -6.48 -1.14 -15.43
CA GLY A 156 -6.43 -0.31 -14.24
C GLY A 156 -6.84 1.15 -14.48
N GLU A 157 -7.14 1.57 -15.72
CA GLU A 157 -7.54 2.95 -16.04
C GLU A 157 -8.98 3.26 -15.60
N SER A 158 -9.88 2.27 -15.72
CA SER A 158 -11.32 2.48 -15.61
C SER A 158 -11.79 2.89 -14.21
N PHE A 159 -11.23 2.28 -13.16
CA PHE A 159 -11.72 2.39 -11.78
C PHE A 159 -10.76 3.18 -10.89
N GLY A 160 -11.28 3.76 -9.80
CA GLY A 160 -10.45 4.30 -8.72
C GLY A 160 -9.58 3.21 -8.09
N GLN A 161 -8.38 3.57 -7.64
CA GLN A 161 -7.40 2.64 -7.09
C GLN A 161 -6.55 3.33 -6.02
N THR A 162 -6.23 2.65 -4.93
CA THR A 162 -5.32 3.18 -3.89
C THR A 162 -4.03 2.39 -3.81
N ALA A 163 -2.96 3.07 -3.40
CA ALA A 163 -1.73 2.45 -2.97
C ALA A 163 -1.16 3.19 -1.76
N ILE A 164 -0.54 2.46 -0.83
CA ILE A 164 0.23 3.01 0.28
C ILE A 164 1.61 2.34 0.29
N CYS A 165 2.66 3.13 0.45
CA CYS A 165 4.02 2.67 0.66
C CYS A 165 4.47 3.11 2.04
N ILE A 166 5.09 2.21 2.80
CA ILE A 166 5.71 2.53 4.09
C ILE A 166 7.13 1.97 4.12
N THR A 167 8.06 2.83 4.54
CA THR A 167 9.46 2.47 4.79
C THR A 167 9.56 1.91 6.21
N PHE A 168 10.17 0.74 6.35
CA PHE A 168 10.31 0.02 7.62
C PHE A 168 11.78 -0.30 7.90
N LYS A 169 12.18 -0.29 9.17
CA LYS A 169 13.45 -0.91 9.57
C LYS A 169 13.36 -2.43 9.47
N TYR A 170 14.52 -3.08 9.32
CA TYR A 170 14.58 -4.52 9.06
C TYR A 170 13.86 -5.37 10.11
N ASP A 171 13.92 -4.96 11.38
CA ASP A 171 13.29 -5.66 12.51
C ASP A 171 11.76 -5.77 12.38
N GLN A 172 11.11 -4.85 11.68
CA GLN A 172 9.67 -4.91 11.43
C GLN A 172 9.28 -6.02 10.45
N PHE A 173 10.21 -6.47 9.59
CA PHE A 173 9.90 -7.46 8.57
C PHE A 173 9.66 -8.87 9.13
N THR A 174 10.16 -9.18 10.33
CA THR A 174 9.80 -10.43 11.03
C THR A 174 8.32 -10.51 11.35
N GLU A 175 7.71 -9.37 11.67
CA GLU A 175 6.29 -9.27 11.97
C GLU A 175 5.46 -9.19 10.68
N ILE A 176 5.94 -8.48 9.65
CA ILE A 176 5.35 -8.52 8.30
C ILE A 176 5.35 -9.95 7.74
N ASP A 177 6.39 -10.76 8.01
CA ASP A 177 6.44 -12.18 7.64
C ASP A 177 5.28 -12.99 8.25
N GLN A 178 4.86 -12.69 9.48
CA GLN A 178 3.68 -13.31 10.12
C GLN A 178 2.36 -12.85 9.47
N GLN A 179 2.29 -11.57 9.07
CA GLN A 179 1.14 -11.06 8.31
C GLN A 179 1.02 -11.79 6.95
N MET A 180 2.16 -11.99 6.27
CA MET A 180 2.23 -12.71 4.99
C MET A 180 1.78 -14.16 5.10
N LEU A 181 2.15 -14.85 6.19
CA LEU A 181 1.63 -16.17 6.50
C LEU A 181 0.10 -16.15 6.68
N SER A 182 -0.42 -15.17 7.41
CA SER A 182 -1.84 -15.10 7.79
C SER A 182 -2.75 -15.00 6.58
N TYR A 183 -2.43 -14.10 5.63
CA TYR A 183 -3.31 -13.89 4.48
C TYR A 183 -2.90 -14.64 3.19
N ASN A 184 -1.80 -15.40 3.22
CA ASN A 184 -1.31 -16.27 2.12
C ASN A 184 -1.40 -15.62 0.71
N PRO A 185 -0.56 -14.62 0.40
CA PRO A 185 -0.66 -13.87 -0.85
C PRO A 185 -0.19 -14.71 -2.05
N GLY A 186 -0.68 -14.37 -3.25
CA GLY A 186 -0.24 -15.00 -4.50
C GLY A 186 1.09 -14.42 -4.99
N ILE A 187 2.22 -14.98 -4.54
CA ILE A 187 3.57 -14.53 -4.95
C ILE A 187 3.90 -15.10 -6.34
N TYR A 188 4.20 -14.21 -7.29
CA TYR A 188 4.59 -14.59 -8.67
C TYR A 188 6.01 -14.20 -9.06
N SER A 189 6.69 -13.37 -8.25
CA SER A 189 8.12 -13.06 -8.39
C SER A 189 8.72 -12.77 -7.03
N CYS A 190 9.85 -13.39 -6.71
CA CYS A 190 10.51 -13.20 -5.42
C CYS A 190 11.96 -13.68 -5.45
N SER A 191 12.76 -13.15 -4.52
CA SER A 191 14.07 -13.67 -4.16
C SER A 191 14.26 -13.45 -2.67
N ILE A 192 14.37 -14.53 -1.91
CA ILE A 192 14.59 -14.51 -0.45
C ILE A 192 15.86 -15.33 -0.14
N PRO A 193 17.06 -14.72 -0.23
CA PRO A 193 18.32 -15.40 0.06
C PRO A 193 18.39 -15.96 1.49
N ASP A 194 19.19 -17.01 1.70
CA ASP A 194 19.27 -17.73 2.99
C ASP A 194 19.67 -16.85 4.18
N ILE A 195 20.36 -15.73 3.95
CA ILE A 195 20.71 -14.78 5.01
C ILE A 195 19.46 -14.19 5.70
N PHE A 196 18.29 -14.23 5.05
CA PHE A 196 17.02 -13.76 5.59
C PHE A 196 16.19 -14.88 6.22
N GLN A 197 16.56 -16.15 6.07
CA GLN A 197 15.74 -17.31 6.45
C GLN A 197 15.36 -17.32 7.94
N ALA A 198 16.27 -16.91 8.82
CA ALA A 198 16.02 -16.89 10.26
C ALA A 198 14.87 -15.94 10.64
N ASP A 199 14.75 -14.82 9.92
CA ASP A 199 13.83 -13.74 10.24
C ASP A 199 12.57 -13.74 9.34
N LEU A 200 12.68 -14.26 8.10
CA LEU A 200 11.63 -14.30 7.08
C LEU A 200 11.29 -15.72 6.58
N PRO A 201 11.06 -16.70 7.48
CA PRO A 201 10.86 -18.08 7.09
C PRO A 201 9.57 -18.30 6.28
N ASN A 202 8.51 -17.51 6.53
CA ASN A 202 7.24 -17.69 5.82
C ASN A 202 7.31 -17.13 4.40
N LEU A 203 7.92 -15.96 4.19
CA LEU A 203 8.18 -15.41 2.87
C LEU A 203 9.07 -16.34 2.05
N GLN A 204 10.07 -16.99 2.63
CA GLN A 204 10.88 -17.99 1.92
C GLN A 204 10.04 -19.20 1.48
N LYS A 205 9.15 -19.69 2.36
CA LYS A 205 8.23 -20.79 2.02
C LYS A 205 7.20 -20.39 0.96
N LEU A 206 6.62 -19.20 1.06
CA LEU A 206 5.69 -18.65 0.06
C LEU A 206 6.40 -18.51 -1.29
N CYS A 207 7.62 -17.96 -1.29
CA CYS A 207 8.42 -17.74 -2.48
C CYS A 207 8.76 -19.06 -3.21
N THR A 208 9.13 -20.09 -2.45
CA THR A 208 9.46 -21.43 -2.97
C THR A 208 8.23 -22.32 -3.18
N LYS A 209 7.01 -21.82 -2.89
CA LYS A 209 5.75 -22.58 -2.90
C LYS A 209 5.82 -23.87 -2.05
N SER A 210 6.58 -23.79 -0.96
CA SER A 210 6.74 -24.87 0.02
C SER A 210 5.56 -24.96 0.97
N ARG A 211 5.45 -26.08 1.72
CA ARG A 211 4.40 -26.27 2.71
C ARG A 211 4.48 -25.20 3.82
N LEU A 212 3.41 -24.42 3.93
CA LEU A 212 3.25 -23.43 4.99
C LEU A 212 2.91 -24.10 6.35
N PRO A 213 3.26 -23.45 7.47
CA PRO A 213 2.73 -23.83 8.78
C PRO A 213 1.21 -23.58 8.85
N SER A 214 0.59 -23.95 9.97
CA SER A 214 -0.83 -23.65 10.22
C SER A 214 -1.03 -22.14 10.20
N VAL A 215 -1.97 -21.67 9.38
CA VAL A 215 -2.32 -20.25 9.29
C VAL A 215 -3.25 -19.88 10.45
N PRO A 216 -3.03 -18.75 11.13
CA PRO A 216 -3.95 -18.27 12.16
C PRO A 216 -5.28 -17.83 11.52
N LEU A 217 -6.34 -17.82 12.33
CA LEU A 217 -7.64 -17.27 11.92
C LEU A 217 -7.50 -15.80 11.50
N ARG A 218 -6.84 -15.02 12.36
CA ARG A 218 -6.59 -13.59 12.20
C ARG A 218 -5.36 -13.20 13.02
N HIS A 219 -4.66 -12.15 12.62
CA HIS A 219 -3.48 -11.64 13.31
C HIS A 219 -3.44 -10.10 13.26
N LEU A 220 -3.40 -9.45 14.42
CA LEU A 220 -3.23 -8.01 14.54
C LEU A 220 -1.78 -7.71 14.88
N SER A 221 -1.15 -6.90 14.05
CA SER A 221 0.19 -6.39 14.31
C SER A 221 0.20 -4.91 14.63
N LYS A 222 1.16 -4.50 15.45
CA LYS A 222 1.59 -3.11 15.58
C LYS A 222 2.96 -2.96 14.93
N LEU A 223 3.03 -2.20 13.85
CA LEU A 223 4.24 -1.90 13.09
C LEU A 223 4.68 -0.44 13.33
N GLN A 224 5.96 -0.17 13.19
CA GLN A 224 6.51 1.18 13.23
C GLN A 224 7.31 1.47 11.96
N SER A 225 7.01 2.56 11.28
CA SER A 225 7.80 3.02 10.14
C SER A 225 9.23 3.37 10.55
N ALA A 226 10.11 3.58 9.57
CA ALA A 226 11.49 3.92 9.79
C ALA A 226 11.69 5.26 10.52
N ARG A 227 10.68 6.14 10.51
CA ARG A 227 10.64 7.41 11.27
C ARG A 227 9.75 7.36 12.52
N GLY A 228 9.22 6.19 12.87
CA GLY A 228 8.51 5.97 14.14
C GLY A 228 7.01 6.21 14.10
N GLU A 229 6.40 6.36 12.92
CA GLU A 229 4.94 6.41 12.81
C GLU A 229 4.36 5.01 13.05
N THR A 230 3.33 4.94 13.89
CA THR A 230 2.70 3.67 14.28
C THR A 230 1.59 3.30 13.30
N PHE A 231 1.62 2.05 12.83
CA PHE A 231 0.58 1.45 12.04
C PHE A 231 0.05 0.18 12.74
N LEU A 232 -1.24 -0.09 12.58
CA LEU A 232 -1.82 -1.39 12.88
C LEU A 232 -2.02 -2.15 11.58
N HIS A 233 -1.67 -3.43 11.52
CA HIS A 233 -1.99 -4.27 10.37
C HIS A 233 -2.92 -5.41 10.80
N PHE A 234 -4.12 -5.40 10.24
CA PHE A 234 -5.09 -6.48 10.37
C PHE A 234 -4.85 -7.45 9.23
N ALA A 235 -4.53 -8.72 9.50
CA ALA A 235 -4.60 -9.79 8.50
C ALA A 235 -5.58 -10.87 8.94
N LYS A 236 -6.43 -11.30 8.01
CA LYS A 236 -7.28 -12.47 8.18
C LYS A 236 -6.92 -13.56 7.18
N SER A 237 -7.08 -14.81 7.59
CA SER A 237 -7.07 -15.95 6.67
C SER A 237 -8.49 -16.25 6.18
N TYR A 238 -8.59 -17.13 5.18
CA TYR A 238 -9.84 -17.69 4.67
C TYR A 238 -10.69 -18.41 5.72
N LEU A 239 -10.12 -18.71 6.90
CA LEU A 239 -10.83 -19.31 8.02
C LEU A 239 -11.70 -18.29 8.76
N PHE A 240 -11.41 -16.98 8.66
CA PHE A 240 -12.22 -15.92 9.25
C PHE A 240 -13.28 -15.51 8.25
N ILE A 241 -14.49 -16.03 8.44
CA ILE A 241 -15.57 -15.96 7.46
C ILE A 241 -16.50 -14.76 7.66
N ASP A 242 -16.25 -13.92 8.66
CA ASP A 242 -17.05 -12.72 8.88
C ASP A 242 -16.54 -11.53 8.07
N ASP A 243 -17.41 -10.51 7.91
CA ASP A 243 -17.05 -9.21 7.36
C ASP A 243 -15.97 -8.57 8.26
N ILE A 244 -14.74 -8.48 7.74
CA ILE A 244 -13.57 -7.99 8.48
C ILE A 244 -13.78 -6.58 9.04
N TYR A 245 -14.51 -5.74 8.31
CA TYR A 245 -14.78 -4.36 8.72
C TYR A 245 -15.66 -4.34 9.96
N VAL A 246 -16.78 -5.09 9.92
CA VAL A 246 -17.81 -5.10 10.97
C VAL A 246 -17.39 -5.94 12.16
N ALA A 247 -17.01 -7.19 11.92
CA ALA A 247 -16.78 -8.18 12.96
C ALA A 247 -15.42 -8.05 13.66
N TRP A 248 -14.51 -7.24 13.09
CA TRP A 248 -13.18 -7.08 13.68
C TRP A 248 -12.68 -5.64 13.70
N MET A 249 -12.46 -4.99 12.56
CA MET A 249 -11.77 -3.68 12.52
C MET A 249 -12.51 -2.62 13.35
N ALA A 250 -13.82 -2.44 13.15
CA ALA A 250 -14.59 -1.45 13.91
C ALA A 250 -14.58 -1.75 15.42
N GLN A 251 -14.67 -3.03 15.80
CA GLN A 251 -14.71 -3.45 17.20
C GLN A 251 -13.36 -3.29 17.90
N GLU A 252 -12.27 -3.63 17.21
CA GLU A 252 -10.91 -3.52 17.73
C GLU A 252 -10.48 -2.05 17.86
N LEU A 253 -10.77 -1.25 16.84
CA LEU A 253 -10.47 0.18 16.83
C LEU A 253 -11.42 1.00 17.71
N LYS A 254 -12.53 0.39 18.15
CA LYS A 254 -13.56 1.02 19.00
C LYS A 254 -14.12 2.31 18.41
N THR A 255 -14.43 2.26 17.11
CA THR A 255 -15.03 3.39 16.38
C THR A 255 -15.93 2.89 15.27
N ASP A 256 -16.99 3.66 14.99
CA ASP A 256 -17.73 3.54 13.75
C ASP A 256 -16.81 3.82 12.55
N LEU A 257 -16.97 3.06 11.46
CA LEU A 257 -16.19 3.20 10.23
C LEU A 257 -17.06 3.61 9.04
N LEU A 258 -16.51 4.48 8.19
CA LEU A 258 -17.00 4.75 6.83
C LEU A 258 -16.08 3.98 5.88
N ALA A 259 -16.62 2.99 5.17
CA ALA A 259 -15.87 2.06 4.34
C ALA A 259 -16.13 2.29 2.85
N GLU A 260 -15.06 2.50 2.09
CA GLU A 260 -15.03 2.49 0.63
C GLU A 260 -14.58 1.11 0.17
N SER A 261 -15.28 0.60 -0.83
CA SER A 261 -15.03 -0.69 -1.45
C SER A 261 -15.78 -0.72 -2.77
N TRP A 262 -15.33 -1.58 -3.68
CA TRP A 262 -16.06 -1.82 -4.92
C TRP A 262 -17.48 -2.31 -4.66
N GLN A 263 -18.47 -1.48 -5.00
CA GLN A 263 -19.89 -1.73 -4.76
C GLN A 263 -20.62 -2.08 -6.06
N ARG A 264 -20.43 -3.32 -6.51
CA ARG A 264 -21.21 -3.87 -7.62
C ARG A 264 -22.63 -4.15 -7.16
N SER A 265 -23.60 -3.75 -7.99
CA SER A 265 -25.02 -4.01 -7.74
C SER A 265 -25.27 -5.51 -7.60
N GLY A 266 -25.93 -5.92 -6.51
CA GLY A 266 -26.27 -7.32 -6.23
C GLY A 266 -25.22 -8.13 -5.47
N GLU A 267 -23.99 -7.62 -5.34
CA GLU A 267 -22.87 -8.33 -4.66
C GLU A 267 -22.43 -7.63 -3.36
N LYS A 268 -22.90 -6.40 -3.12
CA LYS A 268 -22.49 -5.60 -1.96
C LYS A 268 -23.18 -6.01 -0.66
N LEU A 269 -22.43 -6.03 0.44
CA LEU A 269 -23.01 -6.00 1.79
C LEU A 269 -23.50 -4.58 2.09
N TYR A 270 -24.63 -4.47 2.79
CA TYR A 270 -25.16 -3.16 3.22
C TYR A 270 -24.40 -2.61 4.43
N SER A 271 -24.57 -1.30 4.69
CA SER A 271 -24.20 -0.69 5.98
C SER A 271 -24.76 -1.52 7.13
N ASN A 272 -23.93 -1.78 8.15
CA ASN A 272 -24.25 -2.70 9.22
C ASN A 272 -24.09 -2.00 10.58
N CYS A 273 -25.18 -1.99 11.34
CA CYS A 273 -25.26 -1.42 12.69
C CYS A 273 -25.70 -2.47 13.73
N SER A 274 -25.34 -3.74 13.55
CA SER A 274 -25.78 -4.83 14.43
C SER A 274 -24.85 -5.11 15.62
N LEU A 275 -23.65 -4.52 15.63
CA LEU A 275 -22.65 -4.63 16.71
C LEU A 275 -22.41 -3.25 17.33
N ASP A 276 -21.65 -3.19 18.43
CA ASP A 276 -21.41 -1.96 19.21
C ASP A 276 -20.81 -0.82 18.38
N TYR A 277 -19.89 -1.14 17.45
CA TYR A 277 -19.32 -0.19 16.51
C TYR A 277 -19.79 -0.51 15.08
N HIS A 278 -20.30 0.50 14.38
CA HIS A 278 -21.00 0.33 13.11
C HIS A 278 -20.10 0.54 11.89
N VAL A 279 -20.50 -0.01 10.75
CA VAL A 279 -19.80 0.21 9.47
C VAL A 279 -20.77 0.67 8.39
N TYR A 280 -20.52 1.85 7.85
CA TYR A 280 -21.30 2.48 6.80
C TYR A 280 -20.58 2.44 5.46
N ASN A 281 -21.27 2.07 4.38
CA ASN A 281 -20.70 2.14 3.04
C ASN A 281 -20.66 3.58 2.53
N ILE A 282 -19.50 4.02 2.07
CA ILE A 282 -19.37 5.26 1.28
C ILE A 282 -20.07 5.01 -0.07
N ASP A 283 -20.85 5.95 -0.59
CA ASP A 283 -21.50 5.82 -1.92
C ASP A 283 -20.92 6.81 -2.93
N LYS A 284 -20.45 7.98 -2.46
CA LYS A 284 -19.96 9.04 -3.32
C LYS A 284 -18.71 9.70 -2.76
N ILE A 285 -17.69 9.76 -3.61
CA ILE A 285 -16.40 10.35 -3.34
C ILE A 285 -16.28 11.66 -4.12
N GLY A 286 -15.79 12.71 -3.47
CA GLY A 286 -15.50 14.02 -4.03
C GLY A 286 -14.01 14.34 -3.91
N MET A 287 -13.44 14.81 -5.01
CA MET A 287 -12.01 15.06 -5.13
C MET A 287 -11.72 16.57 -5.01
N PRO A 288 -10.50 16.95 -4.58
CA PRO A 288 -10.08 18.36 -4.51
C PRO A 288 -10.12 19.11 -5.85
N VAL A 289 -10.21 18.39 -6.97
CA VAL A 289 -10.30 18.92 -8.35
C VAL A 289 -11.74 19.18 -8.81
N ASN A 290 -12.70 19.37 -7.89
CA ASN A 290 -14.12 19.55 -8.18
C ASN A 290 -14.77 18.42 -9.01
N SER A 291 -14.21 17.21 -8.93
CA SER A 291 -14.73 16.01 -9.57
C SER A 291 -15.30 15.06 -8.54
N THR A 292 -16.33 14.31 -8.91
CA THR A 292 -16.96 13.31 -8.03
C THR A 292 -17.20 12.00 -8.78
N PHE A 293 -17.19 10.89 -8.06
CA PHE A 293 -17.56 9.59 -8.61
C PHE A 293 -18.26 8.73 -7.55
N ARG A 294 -18.94 7.67 -8.00
CA ARG A 294 -19.60 6.70 -7.11
C ARG A 294 -18.69 5.52 -6.86
N SER A 295 -18.83 4.87 -5.70
CA SER A 295 -18.05 3.69 -5.29
C SER A 295 -18.16 2.49 -6.24
N ILE A 296 -19.20 2.41 -7.09
CA ILE A 296 -19.26 1.42 -8.18
C ILE A 296 -18.14 1.58 -9.22
N ASN A 297 -17.59 2.80 -9.33
CA ASN A 297 -16.47 3.15 -10.20
C ASN A 297 -15.13 3.14 -9.45
N ASP A 298 -15.05 2.52 -8.28
CA ASP A 298 -13.84 2.46 -7.46
C ASP A 298 -13.50 1.03 -7.06
N HIS A 299 -12.24 0.65 -7.24
CA HIS A 299 -11.66 -0.63 -6.81
C HIS A 299 -10.79 -0.48 -5.58
N SER A 300 -10.59 0.72 -5.05
CA SER A 300 -9.91 0.94 -3.77
C SER A 300 -10.68 0.30 -2.62
N LYS A 301 -9.95 0.01 -1.54
CA LYS A 301 -10.51 -0.50 -0.30
C LYS A 301 -9.87 0.26 0.84
N TRP A 302 -10.67 1.09 1.47
CA TRP A 302 -10.21 1.87 2.59
C TRP A 302 -11.37 2.18 3.53
N ALA A 303 -11.05 2.48 4.78
CA ALA A 303 -12.03 2.90 5.76
C ALA A 303 -11.47 4.03 6.60
N VAL A 304 -12.34 4.90 7.10
CA VAL A 304 -11.98 5.94 8.07
C VAL A 304 -12.93 5.94 9.25
N SER A 305 -12.46 6.39 10.42
CA SER A 305 -13.37 6.62 11.54
C SER A 305 -14.41 7.67 11.17
N LYS A 306 -15.68 7.39 11.51
CA LYS A 306 -16.80 8.29 11.25
C LYS A 306 -16.67 9.58 12.06
N GLU A 307 -16.38 9.44 13.36
CA GLU A 307 -16.14 10.55 14.26
C GLU A 307 -14.72 11.11 14.09
N TYR A 308 -14.61 12.42 14.02
CA TYR A 308 -13.35 13.13 13.73
C TYR A 308 -12.29 12.98 14.83
N LYS A 309 -12.72 12.68 16.07
CA LYS A 309 -11.81 12.54 17.22
C LYS A 309 -10.99 11.24 17.22
N ASP A 310 -11.45 10.20 16.52
CA ASP A 310 -10.83 8.87 16.57
C ASP A 310 -9.70 8.72 15.54
N GLN A 311 -9.77 9.51 14.46
CA GLN A 311 -8.71 9.75 13.46
C GLN A 311 -8.11 8.50 12.80
N TRP A 312 -8.88 7.42 12.64
CA TRP A 312 -8.38 6.22 11.99
C TRP A 312 -8.53 6.28 10.47
N THR A 313 -7.48 5.89 9.74
CA THR A 313 -7.56 5.52 8.32
C THR A 313 -6.98 4.15 8.12
N CYS A 314 -7.70 3.28 7.40
CA CYS A 314 -7.28 1.94 7.02
C CYS A 314 -7.29 1.81 5.50
N ILE A 315 -6.27 1.21 4.90
CA ILE A 315 -6.15 0.94 3.45
C ILE A 315 -5.75 -0.52 3.28
N GLY A 316 -6.40 -1.24 2.36
CA GLY A 316 -6.17 -2.68 2.29
C GLY A 316 -6.75 -3.35 1.06
N ASP A 317 -7.10 -4.62 1.24
CA ASP A 317 -7.26 -5.52 0.12
C ASP A 317 -8.71 -5.92 -0.18
N LEU A 318 -9.54 -6.11 0.86
CA LEU A 318 -10.81 -6.84 0.74
C LEU A 318 -11.99 -5.95 0.39
N ASN A 319 -12.72 -6.30 -0.68
CA ASN A 319 -14.02 -5.70 -0.91
C ASN A 319 -15.00 -6.10 0.20
N ARG A 320 -16.00 -5.25 0.45
CA ARG A 320 -17.12 -5.53 1.35
C ARG A 320 -18.27 -6.22 0.61
N ALA A 321 -18.03 -7.48 0.23
CA ALA A 321 -18.97 -8.34 -0.49
C ALA A 321 -19.01 -9.74 0.15
N ALA A 322 -20.14 -10.44 0.04
CA ALA A 322 -20.35 -11.74 0.70
C ALA A 322 -19.32 -12.80 0.25
N GLU A 323 -18.92 -12.77 -1.01
CA GLU A 323 -17.94 -13.70 -1.58
C GLU A 323 -16.53 -13.47 -1.03
N GLN A 324 -16.23 -12.26 -0.52
CA GLN A 324 -14.94 -11.95 0.09
C GLN A 324 -14.82 -12.45 1.53
N ALA A 325 -15.91 -12.87 2.16
CA ALA A 325 -15.91 -13.51 3.48
C ALA A 325 -14.89 -14.65 3.54
N TRP A 326 -14.81 -15.47 2.50
CA TRP A 326 -13.96 -16.66 2.41
C TRP A 326 -12.56 -16.37 1.86
N ARG A 327 -12.23 -15.11 1.61
CA ARG A 327 -10.92 -14.72 1.10
C ARG A 327 -10.04 -14.17 2.22
N SER A 328 -8.80 -14.60 2.24
CA SER A 328 -7.77 -13.97 3.04
C SER A 328 -7.46 -12.56 2.53
N GLY A 329 -7.04 -11.67 3.42
CA GLY A 329 -6.60 -10.31 3.09
C GLY A 329 -6.37 -9.46 4.33
N GLY A 330 -5.97 -8.21 4.16
CA GLY A 330 -5.67 -7.33 5.28
C GLY A 330 -5.89 -5.84 5.03
N PHE A 331 -5.68 -5.07 6.10
CA PHE A 331 -5.73 -3.60 6.13
C PHE A 331 -4.62 -3.05 7.00
N ILE A 332 -3.87 -2.10 6.46
CA ILE A 332 -2.97 -1.26 7.25
C ILE A 332 -3.70 0.00 7.70
N CYS A 333 -3.65 0.28 8.99
CA CYS A 333 -4.35 1.39 9.63
C CYS A 333 -3.37 2.34 10.31
N SER A 334 -3.62 3.65 10.20
CA SER A 334 -2.86 4.71 10.85
C SER A 334 -3.80 5.64 11.62
N GLN A 335 -3.29 6.24 12.69
CA GLN A 335 -3.91 7.39 13.38
C GLN A 335 -3.24 8.73 13.00
N ASN A 336 -2.48 8.76 11.91
CA ASN A 336 -1.90 9.98 11.41
C ASN A 336 -3.02 10.95 11.00
N GLU A 337 -3.08 12.09 11.69
CA GLU A 337 -4.11 13.11 11.50
C GLU A 337 -4.16 13.59 10.04
N GLN A 338 -3.01 13.76 9.40
CA GLN A 338 -2.98 14.25 8.03
C GLN A 338 -3.54 13.22 7.04
N ILE A 339 -3.18 11.95 7.18
CA ILE A 339 -3.76 10.86 6.38
C ILE A 339 -5.27 10.79 6.63
N TYR A 340 -5.70 10.86 7.89
CA TYR A 340 -7.11 10.86 8.26
C TYR A 340 -7.90 11.98 7.60
N GLN A 341 -7.46 13.22 7.77
CA GLN A 341 -8.12 14.38 7.19
C GLN A 341 -8.16 14.27 5.66
N ALA A 342 -7.08 13.82 5.03
CA ALA A 342 -7.02 13.65 3.59
C ALA A 342 -8.09 12.68 3.08
N PHE A 343 -8.25 11.49 3.66
CA PHE A 343 -9.28 10.53 3.25
C PHE A 343 -10.68 10.94 3.68
N ARG A 344 -10.85 11.45 4.91
CA ARG A 344 -12.15 11.82 5.47
C ARG A 344 -12.84 12.93 4.70
N HIS A 345 -12.08 13.87 4.14
CA HIS A 345 -12.60 14.95 3.30
C HIS A 345 -13.03 14.50 1.90
N LEU A 346 -12.63 13.31 1.44
CA LEU A 346 -13.10 12.79 0.15
C LEU A 346 -14.56 12.32 0.20
N ILE A 347 -15.12 12.08 1.40
CA ILE A 347 -16.44 11.48 1.55
C ILE A 347 -17.51 12.54 1.38
N THR A 348 -18.34 12.41 0.34
CA THR A 348 -19.49 13.31 0.10
C THR A 348 -20.83 12.69 0.46
N HIS A 349 -20.95 11.36 0.39
CA HIS A 349 -22.16 10.64 0.75
C HIS A 349 -21.81 9.22 1.21
N TYR A 350 -22.52 8.72 2.22
CA TYR A 350 -22.46 7.34 2.70
C TYR A 350 -23.87 6.85 3.07
N GLU A 351 -24.08 5.55 2.98
CA GLU A 351 -25.38 4.90 3.21
C GLU A 351 -25.62 4.70 4.71
N SER A 352 -26.78 5.17 5.20
CA SER A 352 -27.23 4.85 6.56
C SER A 352 -27.62 3.37 6.69
N CYS A 353 -27.62 2.82 7.91
CA CYS A 353 -28.09 1.45 8.16
C CYS A 353 -29.60 1.26 7.88
N THR A 354 -30.39 2.33 7.89
CA THR A 354 -31.84 2.28 7.59
C THR A 354 -32.16 2.24 6.10
N SER A 355 -31.15 2.30 5.23
CA SER A 355 -31.31 2.36 3.76
C SER A 355 -31.42 0.98 3.09
N ALA A 356 -31.46 -0.12 3.85
CA ALA A 356 -31.65 -1.45 3.27
C ALA A 356 -33.01 -1.48 2.53
N PRO A 357 -33.08 -1.98 1.28
CA PRO A 357 -34.36 -2.16 0.62
C PRO A 357 -35.21 -3.07 1.51
N ARG A 358 -36.45 -2.65 1.79
CA ARG A 358 -37.45 -3.60 2.30
C ARG A 358 -37.56 -4.69 1.25
N GLU A 359 -37.29 -5.93 1.63
CA GLU A 359 -37.62 -7.07 0.79
C GLU A 359 -39.10 -6.93 0.38
N LEU A 360 -39.35 -6.88 -0.92
CA LEU A 360 -40.68 -6.88 -1.52
C LEU A 360 -41.10 -8.31 -1.80
#